data_AF-A0A565BMB6-F1
#
_entry.id   AF-A0A565BMB6-F1
#
_cell.length_a   1.000
_cell.length_b   1.000
_cell.length_c   1.000
_cell.angle_alpha   90.00
_cell.angle_beta   90.00
_cell.angle_gamma   90.00
#
_symmetry.space_group_name_H-M   'P 1'
#
loop_
_entity.id
_entity.type
_entity.pdbx_description
1 polymer ?
#
loop_
_entity_poly.entity_id
_entity_poly.type
_entity_poly.pdbx_seq_one_letter_code
_entity_poly.pdbx_strand_id
1 'polypeptide(L)' 'MTTELGGGTGTGAAPIVVEFAKDLNVFTIGVVSMPFPMEGVQIHSQAVKSFQNLKLHVDH' A
#
# COMPACT_ATOMS: atom_id res chain seq x y z
N MET A 1 -1.00 -7.54 6.16
CA MET A 1 -1.99 -6.48 5.84
C MET A 1 -2.49 -6.70 4.42
N THR A 2 -3.80 -6.58 4.19
CA THR A 2 -4.37 -6.62 2.84
C THR A 2 -5.05 -5.28 2.53
N THR A 3 -4.67 -4.62 1.45
CA THR A 3 -5.31 -3.35 1.03
C THR A 3 -5.42 -3.27 -0.49
N GLU A 4 -6.42 -2.54 -0.97
CA GLU A 4 -6.49 -2.08 -2.35
C GLU A 4 -5.74 -0.76 -2.49
N LEU A 5 -4.93 -0.64 -3.54
CA LEU A 5 -4.20 0.56 -3.89
C LEU A 5 -4.96 1.30 -5.01
N GLY A 6 -4.94 2.63 -4.97
CA GLY A 6 -5.61 3.49 -5.95
C GLY A 6 -6.75 4.33 -5.38
N GLY A 7 -7.40 3.88 -4.30
CA GLY A 7 -8.46 4.62 -3.59
C GLY A 7 -7.97 5.37 -2.35
N GLY A 8 -8.69 6.42 -1.91
CA GLY A 8 -8.23 7.39 -0.89
C GLY A 8 -7.70 6.79 0.43
N THR A 9 -8.48 5.97 1.13
CA THR A 9 -8.12 5.54 2.50
C THR A 9 -7.11 4.38 2.53
N GLY A 10 -7.27 3.37 1.68
CA GLY A 10 -6.37 2.21 1.62
C GLY A 10 -4.95 2.56 1.14
N THR A 11 -4.85 3.47 0.17
CA THR A 11 -3.59 3.98 -0.39
C THR A 11 -2.78 4.80 0.63
N GLY A 12 -3.46 5.55 1.50
CA GLY A 12 -2.83 6.48 2.45
C GLY A 12 -2.61 5.91 3.86
N ALA A 13 -3.50 5.04 4.35
CA ALA A 13 -3.39 4.48 5.70
C ALA A 13 -2.48 3.25 5.77
N ALA A 14 -2.37 2.51 4.66
CA ALA A 14 -1.58 1.29 4.59
C ALA A 14 -0.08 1.46 4.96
N PRO A 15 0.65 2.47 4.47
CA PRO A 15 2.05 2.65 4.84
C PRO A 15 2.22 2.95 6.32
N ILE A 16 1.31 3.73 6.91
CA ILE A 16 1.35 4.14 8.32
C ILE A 16 1.20 2.92 9.23
N VAL A 17 0.25 2.03 8.93
CA VAL A 17 0.03 0.81 9.72
C VAL A 17 1.23 -0.14 9.64
N VAL A 18 1.87 -0.25 8.48
CA VAL A 18 3.06 -1.09 8.30
C VAL A 18 4.26 -0.51 9.04
N GLU A 19 4.44 0.81 9.02
CA GLU A 19 5.49 1.50 9.79
C GLU A 19 5.37 1.18 11.28
N PHE A 20 4.16 1.30 11.85
CA PHE A 20 3.91 0.91 13.24
C PHE A 20 4.13 -0.58 13.51
N ALA A 21 3.76 -1.46 12.59
CA ALA A 21 3.99 -2.90 12.75
C ALA A 21 5.50 -3.24 12.76
N LYS A 22 6.29 -2.51 11.96
CA LYS A 22 7.74 -2.63 11.91
C LYS A 22 8.41 -2.12 13.18
N ASP A 23 7.95 -0.99 13.73
CA ASP A 23 8.41 -0.47 15.02
C ASP A 23 8.15 -1.45 16.17
N LEU A 24 7.06 -2.20 16.07
CA LEU A 24 6.71 -3.26 17.02
C LEU A 24 7.47 -4.58 16.77
N ASN A 25 8.41 -4.60 15.82
CA ASN A 25 9.20 -5.79 15.44
C ASN A 25 8.33 -6.99 15.02
N VAL A 26 7.15 -6.72 14.43
CA VAL A 26 6.25 -7.76 13.92
C VAL A 26 6.57 -8.05 12.47
N PHE A 27 6.77 -9.33 12.14
CA PHE A 27 6.97 -9.77 10.76
C PHE A 27 5.72 -9.44 9.92
N THR A 28 5.89 -8.55 8.94
CA THR A 28 4.75 -7.96 8.22
C THR A 28 4.75 -8.35 6.76
N ILE A 29 3.72 -9.09 6.35
CA ILE A 29 3.45 -9.42 4.94
C ILE A 29 2.40 -8.45 4.39
N GLY A 30 2.71 -7.78 3.29
CA GLY A 30 1.78 -6.90 2.58
C GLY A 30 1.19 -7.54 1.34
N VAL A 31 -0.12 -7.79 1.32
CA VAL A 31 -0.84 -8.21 0.11
C VAL A 31 -1.59 -7.00 -0.44
N VAL A 32 -1.27 -6.59 -1.66
CA VAL A 32 -1.89 -5.43 -2.30
C VAL A 32 -2.51 -5.77 -3.63
N SER A 33 -3.70 -5.21 -3.88
CA SER A 33 -4.36 -5.27 -5.18
C SER A 33 -4.15 -3.95 -5.93
N MET A 34 -3.64 -4.05 -7.16
CA MET A 34 -3.49 -2.89 -8.06
C MET A 34 -4.80 -2.62 -8.80
N PRO A 35 -5.15 -1.35 -9.04
CA PRO A 35 -6.39 -0.98 -9.70
C PRO A 35 -6.34 -1.35 -11.19
N PHE A 36 -7.50 -1.63 -11.79
CA PHE A 36 -7.57 -1.96 -13.20
C PHE A 36 -7.24 -0.74 -14.07
N PRO A 37 -6.67 -0.93 -15.29
CA PRO A 37 -6.38 0.18 -16.20
C PRO A 37 -7.61 1.02 -16.57
N MET A 38 -8.81 0.42 -16.52
CA MET A 38 -10.09 1.07 -16.83
C MET A 38 -10.57 2.04 -15.74
N GLU A 39 -10.00 2.00 -14.54
CA GLU A 39 -10.34 2.92 -13.44
C GLU A 39 -9.73 4.31 -13.62
N GLY A 40 -8.74 4.44 -14.51
CA GLY A 40 -8.18 5.72 -14.94
C GLY A 40 -6.75 5.99 -14.46
N VAL A 41 -6.05 6.84 -15.21
CA VAL A 41 -4.61 7.10 -15.05
C VAL A 41 -4.28 7.73 -13.69
N GLN A 42 -5.17 8.56 -13.12
CA GLN A 42 -4.95 9.18 -11.81
C GLN A 42 -4.96 8.16 -10.67
N ILE A 43 -5.90 7.22 -10.69
CA ILE A 43 -6.03 6.15 -9.69
C ILE A 43 -4.80 5.23 -9.77
N HIS A 44 -4.40 4.86 -10.99
CA HIS A 44 -3.18 4.08 -11.20
C HIS A 44 -1.92 4.80 -10.71
N SER A 45 -1.77 6.10 -10.99
CA SER A 45 -0.60 6.87 -10.53
C SER A 45 -0.52 6.92 -9.00
N GLN A 46 -1.67 7.09 -8.32
CA GLN A 46 -1.74 7.02 -6.86
C GLN A 46 -1.40 5.64 -6.31
N ALA A 47 -1.86 4.57 -6.96
CA ALA A 47 -1.53 3.19 -6.59
C ALA A 47 -0.03 2.91 -6.70
N VAL A 48 0.65 3.40 -7.75
CA VAL A 48 2.09 3.22 -7.91
C VAL A 48 2.87 3.96 -6.83
N LYS A 49 2.50 5.23 -6.54
CA LYS A 49 3.14 6.00 -5.47
C LYS A 49 3.01 5.33 -4.11
N SER A 50 1.82 4.85 -3.77
CA SER A 50 1.58 4.16 -2.50
C SER A 50 2.29 2.81 -2.43
N PHE A 51 2.32 2.06 -3.52
CA PHE A 51 3.08 0.80 -3.61
C PHE A 51 4.57 1.02 -3.34
N GLN A 52 5.17 2.07 -3.90
CA GLN A 52 6.58 2.39 -3.65
C GLN A 52 6.84 2.70 -2.18
N ASN A 53 5.97 3.46 -1.53
CA ASN A 53 6.07 3.74 -0.09
C ASN A 53 5.91 2.48 0.75
N LEU A 54 4.95 1.61 0.41
CA LEU A 54 4.72 0.35 1.11
C LEU A 54 5.93 -0.58 1.04
N LYS A 55 6.52 -0.71 -0.14
CA LYS A 55 7.66 -1.60 -0.40
C LYS A 55 8.90 -1.29 0.45
N LEU A 56 9.04 -0.05 0.92
CA LEU A 56 10.13 0.34 1.82
C LEU A 56 9.94 -0.20 3.26
N HIS A 57 8.70 -0.48 3.64
CA HIS A 57 8.32 -0.80 5.01
C HIS A 57 7.95 -2.26 5.20
N VAL A 58 7.37 -2.94 4.21
CA VAL A 58 7.11 -4.38 4.28
C VAL A 58 8.38 -5.22 4.12
N ASP A 59 8.44 -6.34 4.83
CA ASP A 59 9.51 -7.33 4.67
C ASP A 59 9.29 -8.18 3.40
N HIS A 60 8.02 -8.44 3.08
CA HIS A 60 7.57 -9.22 1.92
C HIS A 60 6.28 -8.69 1.28
#